data_AF-A0A2V9CR29-F1
#
_entry.id   AF-A0A2V9CR29-F1
#
_cell.length_a   1.000
_cell.length_b   1.000
_cell.length_c   1.000
_cell.angle_alpha   90.00
_cell.angle_beta   90.00
_cell.angle_gamma   90.00
#
_symmetry.space_group_name_H-M   'P 1'
#
loop_
_entity.id
_entity.type
_entity.pdbx_description
1 polymer ?
#
loop_
_entity_poly.entity_id
_entity_poly.type
_entity_poly.pdbx_seq_one_letter_code
_entity_poly.pdbx_strand_id
1 'polypeptide(L)' 'MGVDRAYVSGLELGQRNPTVLTLWHIAKALGVKPRHFFDEEKPSRRVR' A
#
# COMPACT_ATOMS: atom_id res chain seq x y z
N MET A 1 11.11 -16.07 -4.25
CA MET A 1 11.36 -15.28 -3.02
C MET A 1 10.00 -14.85 -2.51
N GLY A 2 9.42 -15.60 -1.57
CA GLY A 2 8.17 -15.19 -0.91
C GLY A 2 8.45 -14.01 0.00
N VAL A 3 7.55 -13.02 0.01
CA VAL A 3 7.64 -11.90 0.95
C VAL A 3 7.33 -12.44 2.35
N ASP A 4 8.21 -12.16 3.31
CA ASP A 4 8.02 -12.59 4.69
C ASP A 4 6.75 -11.95 5.30
N ARG A 5 6.00 -12.72 6.11
CA ARG A 5 4.75 -12.24 6.72
C ARG A 5 4.97 -11.03 7.63
N ALA A 6 6.08 -10.98 8.37
CA ALA A 6 6.39 -9.85 9.23
C ALA A 6 6.74 -8.60 8.40
N TYR A 7 7.32 -8.77 7.21
CA TYR A 7 7.56 -7.66 6.29
C TYR A 7 6.23 -7.06 5.77
N VAL A 8 5.26 -7.89 5.39
CA VAL A 8 3.93 -7.42 4.97
C VAL A 8 3.22 -6.68 6.10
N SER A 9 3.22 -7.26 7.30
CA SER A 9 2.60 -6.64 8.48
C SER A 9 3.24 -5.28 8.80
N GLY A 10 4.57 -5.16 8.71
CA GLY A 10 5.26 -3.88 8.90
C GLY A 10 4.91 -2.82 7.85
N LEU A 11 4.56 -3.21 6.63
CA LEU A 11 4.08 -2.29 5.59
C LEU A 11 2.66 -1.79 5.89
N GLU A 12 1.76 -2.69 6.27
CA GLU A 12 0.36 -2.35 6.60
C GLU A 12 0.25 -1.42 7.80
N LEU A 13 1.14 -1.60 8.79
CA LEU A 13 1.22 -0.74 9.97
C LEU A 13 1.98 0.58 9.73
N GLY A 14 2.48 0.83 8.51
CA GLY A 14 3.29 2.00 8.18
C GLY A 14 4.65 2.05 8.89
N GLN A 15 5.12 0.93 9.45
CA GLN A 15 6.39 0.82 10.16
C GLN A 15 7.59 0.66 9.20
N ARG A 16 7.32 0.44 7.91
CA ARG A 16 8.32 0.25 6.86
C ARG A 16 7.99 1.16 5.68
N ASN A 17 9.01 1.83 5.16
CA ASN A 17 8.92 2.55 3.89
C ASN A 17 9.29 1.59 2.74
N PRO A 18 8.32 1.10 1.95
CA PRO A 18 8.62 0.24 0.81
C PRO A 18 9.35 1.02 -0.28
N THR A 19 10.20 0.33 -1.03
CA THR A 19 10.74 0.88 -2.29
C THR A 19 9.65 0.88 -3.37
N VAL A 20 9.82 1.69 -4.42
CA VAL A 20 8.93 1.67 -5.59
C VAL A 20 8.85 0.26 -6.22
N LEU A 21 9.97 -0.48 -6.24
CA LEU A 21 10.01 -1.84 -6.74
C LEU A 21 9.17 -2.80 -5.89
N THR A 22 9.23 -2.64 -4.56
CA THR A 22 8.39 -3.40 -3.63
C THR A 22 6.90 -3.15 -3.90
N LEU A 23 6.49 -1.88 -4.02
CA LEU A 23 5.11 -1.51 -4.34
C LEU A 23 4.66 -2.11 -5.68
N TRP A 24 5.53 -2.13 -6.69
CA TRP A 24 5.24 -2.73 -7.98
C TRP A 24 5.00 -4.24 -7.90
N HIS A 25 5.82 -4.98 -7.15
CA HIS A 25 5.63 -6.41 -6.96
C HIS A 25 4.33 -6.73 -6.21
N ILE A 26 3.99 -5.93 -5.19
CA ILE A 26 2.72 -6.08 -4.46
C ILE A 26 1.53 -5.82 -5.39
N ALA A 27 1.57 -4.73 -6.17
CA ALA A 27 0.54 -4.41 -7.16
C ALA A 27 0.34 -5.53 -8.19
N LYS A 28 1.44 -6.08 -8.72
CA LYS A 28 1.43 -7.23 -9.65
C LYS A 28 0.82 -8.48 -9.01
N ALA A 29 1.17 -8.79 -7.76
CA ALA A 29 0.64 -9.95 -7.05
C ALA A 29 -0.86 -9.83 -6.75
N LEU A 30 -1.33 -8.62 -6.45
CA LEU A 30 -2.74 -8.32 -6.16
C LEU A 30 -3.59 -8.06 -7.43
N GLY A 31 -2.97 -7.92 -8.61
CA GLY A 31 -3.68 -7.59 -9.84
C GLY A 31 -4.24 -6.16 -9.89
N VAL A 32 -3.70 -5.25 -9.10
CA VAL A 32 -4.16 -3.84 -9.01
C VAL A 32 -3.11 -2.88 -9.57
N LYS A 33 -3.53 -1.65 -9.89
CA LYS A 33 -2.61 -0.55 -10.25
C LYS A 33 -1.98 0.06 -8.98
N PRO A 34 -0.68 0.44 -8.99
CA PRO A 34 -0.02 1.05 -7.83
C PRO A 34 -0.72 2.28 -7.24
N ARG A 35 -1.43 3.06 -8.07
CA ARG A 35 -2.22 4.22 -7.62
C ARG A 35 -3.24 3.89 -6.53
N HIS A 36 -3.75 2.66 -6.50
CA HIS A 36 -4.78 2.26 -5.52
C HIS A 36 -4.26 2.21 -4.09
N PHE A 37 -2.94 2.14 -3.86
CA PHE A 37 -2.37 2.24 -2.52
C PHE A 37 -2.41 3.66 -1.94
N PHE A 38 -2.72 4.66 -2.77
CA PHE A 38 -2.70 6.09 -2.40
C PHE A 38 -4.06 6.76 -2.62
N ASP A 39 -5.10 5.99 -2.95
CA ASP A 39 -6.46 6.50 -3.01
C ASP A 39 -6.93 6.75 -1.57
N GLU A 40 -6.78 7.99 -1.08
CA GLU A 40 -7.35 8.40 0.21
C GLU A 40 -8.85 8.66 0.06
N GLU A 41 -9.66 8.21 1.03
CA GLU A 41 -11.04 8.67 1.13
C GLU A 41 -11.02 10.19 1.30
N LYS A 42 -11.51 10.91 0.28
CA LYS A 42 -11.64 12.37 0.36
C LYS A 42 -12.45 12.67 1.61
N PRO A 43 -11.92 13.45 2.58
CA PRO A 43 -12.69 13.81 3.75
C PRO A 43 -13.98 14.47 3.24
N SER A 44 -15.12 13.86 3.57
CA SER A 44 -16.43 14.45 3.32
C SER A 44 -16.36 15.87 3.87
N ARG A 45 -16.35 16.86 2.98
CA ARG A 45 -16.30 18.26 3.34
C ARG A 45 -17.59 18.53 4.09
N ARG A 46 -17.55 18.40 5.42
CA ARG A 46 -18.64 18.84 6.29
C ARG A 46 -18.73 20.35 6.07
N VAL A 47 -19.66 20.73 5.20
CA VAL A 47 -20.10 22.11 5.04
C VAL A 47 -20.60 22.53 6.42
N ARG A 48 -19.85 23.44 7.06
CA ARG A 48 -20.33 24.20 8.21
C ARG A 48 -21.16 25.36 7.70
#